data_AF-A0A6P0XS69-F1
#
_entry.id   AF-A0A6P0XS69-F1
#
_cell.length_a   1.000
_cell.length_b   1.000
_cell.length_c   1.000
_cell.angle_alpha   90.00
_cell.angle_beta   90.00
_cell.angle_gamma   90.00
#
_symmetry.space_group_name_H-M   'P 1'
#
loop_
_entity.id
_entity.type
_entity.pdbx_description
1 polymer ?
#
loop_
_entity_poly.entity_id
_entity_poly.type
_entity_poly.pdbx_seq_one_letter_code
_entity_poly.pdbx_strand_id
1 'polypeptide(L)'
;DAKVNSENIELGQEKSQGSDNCLSEIEDIKLTIGRVAYGLAILPLYPQIIDIPQQQYNDYFLLWEILRVFPNRLLSLKEVYQLLEEQGINTRVCQENIKTILENKLPPGLMPSEEDVMLLSEVSRQNSEYQSLRAKPLFCQETDGSRYRLSNEQAEYVREYLNKLVANTRQKFEEPL
;
A
#
# COMPACT_ATOMS: atom_id res chain seq x y z
N ASP A 1 -85.06 -14.08 39.05
CA ASP A 1 -84.61 -12.70 38.74
C ASP A 1 -83.80 -12.09 39.86
N ALA A 2 -82.53 -11.79 39.58
CA ALA A 2 -81.64 -10.80 40.21
C ALA A 2 -80.19 -11.23 39.86
N LYS A 3 -79.19 -10.40 39.57
CA LYS A 3 -78.99 -8.99 39.19
C LYS A 3 -77.46 -8.86 38.97
N VAL A 4 -77.04 -7.82 38.25
CA VAL A 4 -75.70 -7.16 38.30
C VAL A 4 -74.64 -7.61 37.29
N ASN A 5 -74.42 -6.72 36.31
CA ASN A 5 -73.16 -6.47 35.60
C ASN A 5 -72.26 -5.55 36.44
N SER A 6 -70.94 -5.80 36.44
CA SER A 6 -69.89 -4.75 36.32
C SER A 6 -68.48 -5.36 36.26
N GLU A 7 -67.80 -5.10 35.15
CA GLU A 7 -66.38 -4.74 34.93
C GLU A 7 -65.23 -5.58 35.55
N ASN A 8 -64.33 -6.08 34.70
CA ASN A 8 -62.90 -5.66 34.62
C ASN A 8 -62.09 -6.43 33.55
N ILE A 9 -61.43 -5.65 32.66
CA ILE A 9 -60.03 -5.71 32.17
C ILE A 9 -59.47 -7.06 31.68
N GLU A 10 -59.09 -7.12 30.39
CA GLU A 10 -57.85 -7.84 30.03
C GLU A 10 -57.11 -7.19 28.85
N LEU A 11 -55.79 -7.09 29.04
CA LEU A 11 -54.80 -6.43 28.20
C LEU A 11 -54.63 -7.10 26.84
N GLY A 12 -54.68 -6.31 25.77
CA GLY A 12 -54.05 -6.65 24.49
C GLY A 12 -52.70 -5.95 24.37
N GLN A 13 -51.61 -6.65 24.64
CA GLN A 13 -50.25 -6.18 24.37
C GLN A 13 -50.02 -6.18 22.84
N GLU A 14 -49.93 -5.00 22.22
CA GLU A 14 -49.34 -4.85 20.88
C GLU A 14 -47.84 -5.11 20.97
N LYS A 15 -47.40 -6.24 20.40
CA LYS A 15 -45.98 -6.55 20.22
C LYS A 15 -45.39 -5.65 19.15
N SER A 16 -44.54 -4.72 19.58
CA SER A 16 -43.50 -4.10 18.77
C SER A 16 -42.54 -5.18 18.28
N GLN A 17 -42.57 -5.49 16.99
CA GLN A 17 -41.64 -6.42 16.35
C GLN A 17 -41.24 -5.82 15.00
N GLY A 18 -40.19 -4.99 15.02
CA GLY A 18 -39.76 -4.21 13.86
C GLY A 18 -38.30 -3.73 13.93
N SER A 19 -37.43 -4.46 14.64
CA SER A 19 -36.02 -4.07 14.81
C SER A 19 -34.99 -5.20 14.67
N ASP A 20 -35.42 -6.46 14.53
CA ASP A 20 -34.49 -7.60 14.68
C ASP A 20 -34.09 -8.26 13.34
N ASN A 21 -34.73 -7.89 12.23
CA ASN A 21 -34.48 -8.52 10.92
C ASN A 21 -33.16 -8.11 10.25
N CYS A 22 -32.59 -6.94 10.57
CA CYS A 22 -31.31 -6.54 9.98
C CYS A 22 -30.11 -7.30 10.59
N LEU A 23 -30.21 -7.74 11.84
CA LEU A 23 -29.09 -8.43 12.50
C LEU A 23 -28.95 -9.88 12.02
N SER A 24 -30.06 -10.56 11.71
CA SER A 24 -30.04 -11.91 11.15
C SER A 24 -29.50 -11.96 9.72
N GLU A 25 -29.81 -10.95 8.90
CA GLU A 25 -29.28 -10.85 7.53
C GLU A 25 -27.75 -10.64 7.51
N ILE A 26 -27.21 -9.91 8.49
CA ILE A 26 -25.76 -9.67 8.61
C ILE A 26 -25.01 -10.96 9.00
N GLU A 27 -25.60 -11.81 9.84
CA GLU A 27 -25.00 -13.10 10.22
C GLU A 27 -25.00 -14.12 9.06
N ASP A 28 -26.03 -14.12 8.22
CA ASP A 28 -26.09 -14.98 7.03
C ASP A 28 -25.09 -14.56 5.94
N ILE A 29 -24.91 -13.25 5.74
CA ILE A 29 -23.88 -12.71 4.83
C ILE A 29 -22.47 -13.07 5.33
N LYS A 30 -22.26 -13.07 6.65
CA LYS A 30 -20.99 -13.48 7.29
C LYS A 30 -20.68 -14.97 7.10
N LEU A 31 -21.70 -15.79 6.81
CA LEU A 31 -21.56 -17.22 6.51
C LEU A 31 -21.28 -17.49 5.02
N THR A 32 -21.80 -16.65 4.12
CA THR A 32 -21.59 -16.77 2.66
C THR A 32 -20.36 -16.04 2.15
N ILE A 33 -20.02 -14.90 2.75
CA ILE A 33 -18.80 -14.14 2.48
C ILE A 33 -17.75 -14.63 3.47
N GLY A 34 -16.70 -15.29 2.97
CA GLY A 34 -15.62 -15.79 3.82
C GLY A 34 -15.10 -14.71 4.77
N ARG A 35 -14.74 -15.10 6.00
CA ARG A 35 -14.34 -14.18 7.09
C ARG A 35 -13.33 -13.10 6.67
N VAL A 36 -12.45 -13.43 5.72
CA VAL A 36 -11.47 -12.49 5.13
C VAL A 36 -12.15 -11.38 4.34
N ALA A 37 -13.09 -11.71 3.44
CA ALA A 37 -13.78 -10.72 2.62
C ALA A 37 -14.68 -9.81 3.48
N TYR A 38 -15.31 -10.37 4.51
CA TYR A 38 -16.03 -9.55 5.50
C TYR A 38 -15.08 -8.62 6.27
N GLY A 39 -13.93 -9.15 6.73
CA GLY A 39 -12.89 -8.36 7.40
C GLY A 39 -12.35 -7.21 6.54
N LEU A 40 -12.09 -7.46 5.25
CA LEU A 40 -11.65 -6.43 4.31
C LEU A 40 -12.76 -5.40 4.00
N ALA A 41 -14.02 -5.82 3.97
CA ALA A 41 -15.15 -4.92 3.74
C ALA A 41 -15.39 -3.94 4.91
N ILE A 42 -15.12 -4.35 6.14
CA ILE A 42 -15.26 -3.50 7.34
C ILE A 42 -14.01 -2.67 7.66
N LEU A 43 -12.85 -3.01 7.07
CA LEU A 43 -11.56 -2.37 7.35
C LEU A 43 -11.60 -0.83 7.23
N PRO A 44 -12.27 -0.21 6.24
CA PRO A 44 -12.35 1.25 6.12
C PRO A 44 -13.05 1.94 7.31
N LEU A 45 -13.86 1.22 8.09
CA LEU A 45 -14.55 1.74 9.28
C LEU A 45 -13.62 1.84 10.50
N TYR A 46 -12.44 1.23 10.44
CA TYR A 46 -11.48 1.17 11.53
C TYR A 46 -10.10 1.69 11.11
N PRO A 47 -9.99 2.98 10.75
CA PRO A 47 -8.73 3.56 10.26
C PRO A 47 -7.59 3.46 11.27
N GLN A 48 -7.87 3.40 12.57
CA GLN A 48 -6.86 3.22 13.62
C GLN A 48 -6.11 1.88 13.59
N ILE A 49 -6.63 0.88 12.87
CA ILE A 49 -5.97 -0.42 12.69
C ILE A 49 -4.99 -0.35 11.52
N ILE A 50 -5.21 0.60 10.62
CA ILE A 50 -4.36 0.84 9.45
C ILE A 50 -3.24 1.77 9.91
N ASP A 51 -1.99 1.41 9.65
CA ASP A 51 -0.84 2.28 9.92
C ASP A 51 -0.74 3.35 8.82
N ILE A 52 -1.78 4.19 8.75
CA ILE A 52 -1.97 5.27 7.77
C ILE A 52 -0.71 6.16 7.64
N PRO A 53 0.00 6.57 8.71
CA PRO A 53 1.20 7.41 8.53
C PRO A 53 2.33 6.68 7.79
N GLN A 54 2.48 5.37 7.96
CA GLN A 54 3.48 4.59 7.21
C GLN A 54 3.06 4.37 5.75
N GLN A 55 1.75 4.34 5.48
CA GLN A 55 1.20 4.12 4.13
C GLN A 55 1.03 5.39 3.31
N GLN A 56 1.29 6.57 3.88
CA GLN A 56 1.16 7.86 3.20
C GLN A 56 2.04 7.95 1.94
N TYR A 57 3.17 7.24 1.91
CA TYR A 57 4.06 7.21 0.77
C TYR A 57 4.10 5.83 0.15
N ASN A 58 3.74 5.75 -1.13
CA ASN A 58 3.96 4.54 -1.92
C ASN A 58 5.46 4.37 -2.20
N ASP A 59 5.98 3.14 -2.10
CA ASP A 59 7.39 2.83 -2.41
C ASP A 59 7.78 3.23 -3.84
N TYR A 60 6.86 3.11 -4.80
CA TYR A 60 7.08 3.59 -6.17
C TYR A 60 7.20 5.11 -6.25
N PHE A 61 6.39 5.84 -5.47
CA PHE A 61 6.48 7.30 -5.38
C PHE A 61 7.81 7.71 -4.75
N LEU A 62 8.22 7.05 -3.65
CA LEU A 62 9.51 7.33 -3.01
C LEU A 62 10.67 7.05 -3.96
N LEU A 63 10.65 5.92 -4.68
CA LEU A 63 11.66 5.60 -5.68
C LEU A 63 11.73 6.68 -6.77
N TRP A 64 10.58 7.10 -7.29
CA TRP A 64 10.49 8.16 -8.31
C TRP A 64 11.07 9.49 -7.82
N GLU A 65 10.71 9.90 -6.61
CA GLU A 65 11.20 11.13 -5.99
C GLU A 65 12.70 11.07 -5.71
N ILE A 66 13.20 9.94 -5.18
CA ILE A 66 14.65 9.73 -4.99
C ILE A 66 15.38 9.85 -6.32
N LEU A 67 14.86 9.25 -7.40
CA LEU A 67 15.45 9.36 -8.73
C LEU A 67 15.44 10.80 -9.26
N ARG A 68 14.42 11.61 -8.94
CA ARG A 68 14.34 13.02 -9.38
C ARG A 68 15.32 13.91 -8.63
N VAL A 69 15.46 13.67 -7.33
CA VAL A 69 16.19 14.54 -6.41
C VAL A 69 17.68 14.23 -6.37
N PHE A 70 18.08 12.99 -6.67
CA PHE A 70 19.48 12.59 -6.60
C PHE A 70 20.36 13.34 -7.63
N PRO A 71 21.36 14.11 -7.17
CA PRO A 71 22.35 14.73 -8.03
C PRO A 71 23.45 13.73 -8.45
N ASN A 72 24.22 14.10 -9.47
CA ASN A 72 25.42 13.38 -9.92
C ASN A 72 26.63 13.52 -8.98
N ARG A 73 26.41 13.32 -7.67
CA ARG A 73 27.45 13.34 -6.64
C ARG A 73 27.17 12.29 -5.56
N LEU A 74 28.15 12.07 -4.70
CA LEU A 74 28.02 11.21 -3.52
C LEU A 74 27.19 11.90 -2.44
N LEU A 75 26.10 11.28 -2.02
CA LEU A 75 25.26 11.76 -0.92
C LEU A 75 25.33 10.83 0.28
N SER A 76 25.43 11.41 1.46
CA SER A 76 25.14 10.73 2.72
C SER A 76 23.64 10.59 2.92
N LEU A 77 23.23 9.61 3.73
CA LEU A 77 21.82 9.36 4.04
C LEU A 77 21.11 10.58 4.65
N LYS A 78 21.82 11.40 5.45
CA LYS A 78 21.29 12.66 5.99
C LYS A 78 21.00 13.69 4.90
N GLU A 79 21.90 13.82 3.91
CA GLU A 79 21.69 14.73 2.78
C GLU A 79 20.52 14.27 1.91
N VAL A 80 20.33 12.95 1.73
CA VAL A 80 19.17 12.41 1.02
C VAL A 80 17.87 12.81 1.73
N TYR A 81 17.80 12.65 3.05
CA TYR A 81 16.62 13.06 3.82
C TYR A 81 16.36 14.55 3.71
N GLN A 82 17.38 15.39 3.83
CA GLN A 82 17.22 16.83 3.71
C GLN A 82 16.65 17.21 2.33
N LEU A 83 17.17 16.61 1.25
CA LEU A 83 16.68 16.92 -0.09
C LEU A 83 15.23 16.45 -0.32
N LEU A 84 14.83 15.31 0.27
CA LEU A 84 13.44 14.83 0.20
C LEU A 84 12.50 15.72 1.04
N GLU A 85 12.94 16.19 2.20
CA GLU A 85 12.20 17.17 3.02
C GLU A 85 12.00 18.50 2.28
N GLU A 86 13.00 18.95 1.52
CA GLU A 86 12.90 20.13 0.65
C GLU A 86 11.85 19.95 -0.47
N GLN A 87 11.55 18.71 -0.87
CA GLN A 87 10.44 18.38 -1.77
C GLN A 87 9.09 18.21 -1.07
N GLY A 88 9.03 18.43 0.25
CA GLY A 88 7.81 18.28 1.05
C GLY A 88 7.51 16.85 1.51
N ILE A 89 8.46 15.92 1.38
CA ILE A 89 8.30 14.54 1.84
C ILE A 89 8.64 14.47 3.34
N ASN A 90 7.70 13.96 4.13
CA ASN A 90 7.92 13.70 5.55
C ASN A 90 8.79 12.46 5.73
N THR A 91 10.11 12.64 5.76
CA THR A 91 11.07 11.54 5.91
C THR A 91 10.87 10.76 7.21
N ARG A 92 10.32 11.37 8.28
CA ARG A 92 10.17 10.73 9.61
C ARG A 92 9.34 9.45 9.58
N VAL A 93 8.39 9.36 8.66
CA VAL A 93 7.50 8.18 8.56
C VAL A 93 8.01 7.14 7.56
N CYS A 94 8.92 7.50 6.65
CA CYS A 94 9.39 6.64 5.55
C CYS A 94 10.91 6.42 5.54
N GLN A 95 11.61 6.68 6.65
CA GLN A 95 13.07 6.50 6.75
C GLN A 95 13.51 5.08 6.40
N GLU A 96 12.77 4.06 6.87
CA GLU A 96 13.08 2.66 6.61
C GLU A 96 12.92 2.31 5.12
N ASN A 97 11.86 2.78 4.48
CA ASN A 97 11.59 2.55 3.06
C ASN A 97 12.66 3.24 2.19
N ILE A 98 13.01 4.50 2.51
CA ILE A 98 14.08 5.22 1.80
C ILE A 98 15.40 4.46 1.93
N LYS A 99 15.76 4.02 3.15
CA LYS A 99 16.99 3.25 3.38
C LYS A 99 16.99 1.94 2.58
N THR A 100 15.87 1.23 2.58
CA THR A 100 15.68 -0.02 1.83
C THR A 100 15.90 0.19 0.33
N ILE A 101 15.33 1.26 -0.24
CA ILE A 101 15.52 1.65 -1.63
C ILE A 101 17.00 1.96 -1.93
N LEU A 102 17.68 2.71 -1.06
CA LEU A 102 19.11 3.03 -1.20
C LEU A 102 20.02 1.79 -1.07
N GLU A 103 19.59 0.76 -0.34
CA GLU A 103 20.24 -0.55 -0.26
C GLU A 103 20.01 -1.42 -1.52
N ASN A 104 19.44 -0.87 -2.59
CA ASN A 104 19.04 -1.56 -3.82
C ASN A 104 17.90 -2.58 -3.65
N LYS A 105 17.17 -2.54 -2.53
CA LYS A 105 15.93 -3.30 -2.40
C LYS A 105 14.81 -2.46 -3.01
N LEU A 106 14.52 -2.75 -4.27
CA LEU A 106 13.49 -2.06 -5.04
C LEU A 106 12.08 -2.41 -4.51
N PRO A 107 11.09 -1.52 -4.75
CA PRO A 107 9.71 -1.76 -4.33
C PRO A 107 9.19 -3.13 -4.78
N PRO A 108 8.43 -3.83 -3.92
CA PRO A 108 7.86 -5.13 -4.26
C PRO A 108 6.91 -4.98 -5.47
N GLY A 109 7.02 -5.92 -6.41
CA GLY A 109 6.27 -5.89 -7.67
C GLY A 109 6.98 -5.19 -8.83
N LEU A 110 8.07 -4.45 -8.59
CA LEU A 110 8.90 -3.92 -9.68
C LEU A 110 9.75 -5.03 -10.31
N MET A 111 10.29 -5.89 -9.45
CA MET A 111 11.00 -7.11 -9.84
C MET A 111 10.36 -8.31 -9.14
N PRO A 112 10.20 -9.45 -9.83
CA PRO A 112 9.79 -10.68 -9.17
C PRO A 112 10.84 -11.09 -8.14
N SER A 113 10.41 -11.48 -6.95
CA SER A 113 11.30 -12.05 -5.94
C SER A 113 11.87 -13.39 -6.42
N GLU A 114 12.92 -13.90 -5.76
CA GLU A 114 13.48 -15.20 -6.12
C GLU A 114 12.45 -16.34 -6.01
N GLU A 115 11.50 -16.21 -5.08
CA GLU A 115 10.39 -17.15 -4.90
C GLU A 115 9.38 -17.03 -6.05
N ASP A 116 9.06 -15.81 -6.47
CA ASP A 116 8.14 -15.55 -7.59
C ASP A 116 8.70 -16.05 -8.92
N VAL A 117 10.03 -15.99 -9.11
CA VAL A 117 10.69 -16.47 -10.33
C VAL A 117 10.41 -17.95 -10.60
N MET A 118 10.18 -18.75 -9.56
CA MET A 118 9.82 -20.16 -9.70
C MET A 118 8.39 -20.35 -10.23
N LEU A 119 7.51 -19.37 -10.02
CA LEU A 119 6.12 -19.36 -10.48
C LEU A 119 5.96 -18.76 -11.88
N LEU A 120 6.96 -18.02 -12.37
CA LEU A 120 6.95 -17.41 -13.69
C LEU A 120 7.19 -18.42 -14.81
N SER A 121 6.51 -18.22 -15.93
CA SER A 121 6.78 -18.93 -17.18
C SER A 121 8.19 -18.63 -17.70
N GLU A 122 8.78 -19.55 -18.45
CA GLU A 122 10.12 -19.35 -19.03
C GLU A 122 10.22 -18.07 -19.89
N VAL A 123 9.15 -17.77 -20.65
CA VAL A 123 9.08 -16.56 -21.47
C VAL A 123 9.10 -15.30 -20.60
N SER A 124 8.41 -15.31 -19.47
CA SER A 124 8.41 -14.19 -18.51
C SER A 124 9.76 -14.03 -17.80
N ARG A 125 10.43 -15.14 -17.48
CA ARG A 125 11.78 -15.12 -16.89
C ARG A 125 12.84 -14.56 -17.83
N GLN A 126 12.70 -14.84 -19.13
CA GLN A 126 13.62 -14.36 -20.15
C GLN A 126 13.31 -12.96 -20.67
N ASN A 127 12.40 -12.21 -20.03
CA ASN A 127 12.11 -10.85 -20.42
C ASN A 127 13.40 -9.99 -20.32
N SER A 128 13.80 -9.41 -21.45
CA SER A 128 14.99 -8.57 -21.57
C SER A 128 14.92 -7.33 -20.68
N GLU A 129 13.72 -6.81 -20.41
CA GLU A 129 13.52 -5.66 -19.52
C GLU A 129 13.91 -6.00 -18.07
N TYR A 130 13.50 -7.18 -17.59
CA TYR A 130 13.86 -7.63 -16.25
C TYR A 130 15.34 -7.96 -16.12
N GLN A 131 15.94 -8.57 -17.15
CA GLN A 131 17.38 -8.85 -17.14
C GLN A 131 18.20 -7.56 -17.09
N SER A 132 17.80 -6.54 -17.86
CA SER A 132 18.45 -5.23 -17.88
C SER A 132 18.30 -4.50 -16.54
N LEU A 133 17.11 -4.59 -15.91
CA LEU A 133 16.85 -3.99 -14.61
C LEU A 133 17.69 -4.64 -13.49
N ARG A 134 17.92 -5.97 -13.57
CA ARG A 134 18.70 -6.74 -12.59
C ARG A 134 20.21 -6.67 -12.83
N ALA A 135 20.67 -6.36 -14.04
CA ALA A 135 22.07 -6.45 -14.43
C ALA A 135 22.98 -5.46 -13.66
N LYS A 136 22.46 -4.29 -13.27
CA LYS A 136 23.26 -3.24 -12.62
C LYS A 136 22.51 -2.68 -11.41
N PRO A 137 23.18 -2.49 -10.25
CA PRO A 137 22.57 -1.84 -9.10
C PRO A 137 22.23 -0.38 -9.43
N LEU A 138 21.11 0.10 -8.87
CA LEU A 138 20.65 1.47 -9.03
C LEU A 138 21.53 2.45 -8.24
N PHE A 139 21.90 2.06 -7.01
CA PHE A 139 22.76 2.81 -6.12
C PHE A 139 24.06 2.06 -5.87
N CYS A 140 25.18 2.71 -6.14
CA CYS A 140 26.50 2.23 -5.77
C CYS A 140 26.89 2.84 -4.42
N GLN A 141 27.22 2.01 -3.45
CA GLN A 141 27.72 2.44 -2.15
C GLN A 141 29.25 2.58 -2.21
N GLU A 142 29.79 3.61 -1.54
CA GLU A 142 31.23 3.77 -1.38
C GLU A 142 31.80 2.72 -0.42
N THR A 143 33.12 2.46 -0.48
CA THR A 143 33.81 1.43 0.33
C THR A 143 33.58 1.58 1.84
N ASP A 144 33.34 2.81 2.31
CA ASP A 144 33.08 3.13 3.72
C ASP A 144 31.61 2.94 4.13
N GLY A 145 30.73 2.55 3.22
CA GLY A 145 29.33 2.27 3.51
C GLY A 145 28.45 3.49 3.83
N SER A 146 29.00 4.70 3.86
CA SER A 146 28.30 5.88 4.36
C SER A 146 27.73 6.80 3.28
N ARG A 147 28.14 6.61 2.02
CA ARG A 147 27.76 7.45 0.89
C ARG A 147 27.22 6.62 -0.27
N TYR A 148 26.19 7.15 -0.91
CA TYR A 148 25.50 6.56 -2.04
C TYR A 148 25.72 7.40 -3.29
N ARG A 149 25.90 6.71 -4.43
CA ARG A 149 25.97 7.31 -5.76
C ARG A 149 24.91 6.66 -6.64
N LEU A 150 24.12 7.48 -7.33
CA LEU A 150 23.18 7.00 -8.33
C LEU A 150 23.92 6.59 -9.62
N SER A 151 23.61 5.41 -10.14
CA SER A 151 24.06 4.97 -11.46
C SER A 151 23.18 5.63 -12.53
N ASN A 152 23.69 6.65 -13.22
CA ASN A 152 22.90 7.41 -14.22
C ASN A 152 22.27 6.54 -15.30
N GLU A 153 23.04 5.62 -15.87
CA GLU A 153 22.55 4.72 -16.92
C GLU A 153 21.37 3.87 -16.41
N GLN A 154 21.48 3.35 -15.19
CA GLN A 154 20.41 2.54 -14.60
C GLN A 154 19.22 3.40 -14.19
N ALA A 155 19.47 4.62 -13.70
CA ALA A 155 18.44 5.56 -13.30
C ALA A 155 17.57 5.98 -14.49
N GLU A 156 18.18 6.27 -15.64
CA GLU A 156 17.41 6.59 -16.86
C GLU A 156 16.57 5.40 -17.31
N TYR A 157 17.12 4.19 -17.27
CA TYR A 157 16.38 2.97 -17.60
C TYR A 157 15.17 2.76 -16.66
N VAL A 158 15.37 2.89 -15.35
CA VAL A 158 14.31 2.78 -14.35
C VAL A 158 13.26 3.87 -14.54
N ARG A 159 13.66 5.11 -14.83
CA ARG A 159 12.73 6.22 -15.11
C ARG A 159 11.88 5.93 -16.35
N GLU A 160 12.48 5.44 -17.43
CA GLU A 160 11.74 5.07 -18.65
C GLU A 160 10.74 3.94 -18.36
N TYR A 161 11.16 2.93 -17.61
CA TYR A 161 10.30 1.82 -17.20
C TYR A 161 9.13 2.29 -16.33
N LEU A 162 9.40 3.13 -15.31
CA LEU A 162 8.35 3.70 -14.46
C LEU A 162 7.39 4.58 -15.27
N ASN A 163 7.88 5.38 -16.22
CA ASN A 163 7.03 6.16 -17.11
C ASN A 163 6.11 5.28 -17.97
N LYS A 164 6.61 4.17 -18.52
CA LYS A 164 5.78 3.17 -19.23
C LYS A 164 4.73 2.55 -18.32
N LEU A 165 5.07 2.30 -17.05
CA LEU A 165 4.15 1.74 -16.06
C LEU A 165 3.04 2.74 -15.72
N VAL A 166 3.38 4.00 -15.44
CA VAL A 166 2.40 5.08 -15.16
C VAL A 166 1.49 5.33 -16.36
N ALA A 167 2.01 5.30 -17.58
CA ALA A 167 1.21 5.51 -18.79
C ALA A 167 0.02 4.53 -18.89
N ASN A 168 0.15 3.35 -18.28
CA ASN A 168 -0.87 2.30 -18.26
C ASN A 168 -1.65 2.22 -16.94
N THR A 169 -1.35 3.07 -15.95
CA THR A 169 -1.92 3.01 -14.60
C THR A 169 -2.71 4.28 -14.27
N ARG A 170 -3.75 4.16 -13.43
CA ARG A 170 -4.53 5.32 -12.98
C ARG A 170 -3.82 6.15 -11.90
N GLN A 171 -2.85 5.57 -11.20
CA GLN A 171 -2.07 6.25 -10.17
C GLN A 171 -0.94 7.06 -10.82
N LYS A 172 -0.96 8.38 -10.61
CA LYS A 172 0.15 9.26 -10.99
C LYS A 172 1.13 9.33 -9.82
N PHE A 173 2.42 9.21 -10.10
CA PHE A 173 3.48 9.36 -9.08
C PHE A 173 3.79 10.84 -8.75
N GLU A 174 2.91 11.76 -9.09
CA GLU A 174 3.08 13.20 -8.85
C GLU A 174 2.50 13.65 -7.50
N GLU A 175 1.60 12.86 -6.91
CA GLU A 175 0.94 13.17 -5.64
C GLU A 175 1.06 11.98 -4.66
N PRO A 176 1.27 12.24 -3.35
CA PRO A 176 1.17 11.21 -2.32
C PRO A 176 -0.27 10.65 -2.24
N LEU A 177 -0.41 9.43 -1.72
CA LEU A 177 -1.69 8.68 -1.64
C LEU A 177 -2.74 9.38 -0.76
#